data_AF-A0A958WWQ0-F1
#
_entry.id   AF-A0A958WWQ0-F1
#
_cell.length_a   1.000
_cell.length_b   1.000
_cell.length_c   1.000
_cell.angle_alpha   90.00
_cell.angle_beta   90.00
_cell.angle_gamma   90.00
#
_symmetry.space_group_name_H-M   'P 1'
#
loop_
_entity.id
_entity.type
_entity.pdbx_description
1 polymer ?
#
loop_
_entity_poly.entity_id
_entity_poly.type
_entity_poly.pdbx_seq_one_letter_code
_entity_poly.pdbx_strand_id
1 'polypeptide(L)'
;MAQFYPSYEKIAQLTVKPEEGELYLLKFLKENLDDSFEIYFNPFLNGDRPDIIKIKKNYGIMIIEVKDWDLSHYYLDEKRKWRLKQNDAYPKSPIDQVLR
;
A
#
# COMPACT_ATOMS: atom_id res chain seq x y z
N MET A 1 18.79 1.57 9.11
CA MET A 1 17.33 1.62 8.94
C MET A 1 17.06 2.30 7.63
N ALA A 2 16.11 1.82 6.84
CA ALA A 2 15.76 2.43 5.56
C ALA A 2 15.50 3.93 5.67
N GLN A 3 15.80 4.64 4.60
CA GLN A 3 15.66 6.09 4.51
C GLN A 3 14.22 6.42 4.07
N PHE A 4 13.44 7.04 4.95
CA PHE A 4 12.04 7.37 4.68
C PHE A 4 11.88 8.81 4.17
N TYR A 5 11.02 8.98 3.16
CA TYR A 5 10.65 10.24 2.55
C TYR A 5 9.12 10.40 2.50
N PRO A 6 8.52 11.28 3.32
CA PRO A 6 9.16 12.02 4.42
C PRO A 6 9.64 11.08 5.53
N SER A 7 10.43 11.57 6.49
CA SER A 7 10.92 10.72 7.59
C SER A 7 9.76 10.04 8.34
N TYR A 8 10.02 8.89 8.93
CA TYR A 8 8.99 8.10 9.61
C TYR A 8 8.27 8.90 10.71
N GLU A 9 8.99 9.72 11.46
CA GLU A 9 8.44 10.62 12.48
C GLU A 9 7.52 11.68 11.88
N LYS A 10 7.87 12.19 10.68
CA LYS A 10 7.06 13.18 9.96
C LYS A 10 5.80 12.53 9.36
N ILE A 11 5.87 11.28 8.92
CA ILE A 11 4.69 10.51 8.49
C ILE A 11 3.67 10.45 9.64
N ALA A 12 4.11 10.15 10.86
CA ALA A 12 3.23 10.11 12.03
C ALA A 12 2.57 11.46 12.37
N GLN A 13 3.12 12.57 11.87
CA GLN A 13 2.63 13.94 12.11
C GLN A 13 1.77 14.49 10.97
N LEU A 14 1.60 13.75 9.86
CA LEU A 14 0.77 14.20 8.74
C LEU A 14 -0.66 14.49 9.18
N THR A 15 -1.30 15.47 8.55
CA THR A 15 -2.71 15.82 8.78
C THR A 15 -3.62 14.66 8.39
N VAL A 16 -3.37 14.07 7.21
CA VAL A 16 -3.97 12.81 6.80
C VAL A 16 -3.08 11.70 7.31
N LYS A 17 -3.62 10.85 8.19
CA LYS A 17 -2.88 9.71 8.74
C LYS A 17 -2.84 8.56 7.72
N PRO A 18 -1.77 7.74 7.73
CA PRO A 18 -1.77 6.49 6.98
C PRO A 18 -2.94 5.61 7.43
N GLU A 19 -3.48 4.82 6.52
CA GLU A 19 -4.41 3.74 6.83
C GLU A 19 -3.71 2.63 7.64
N GLU A 20 -4.47 1.70 8.23
CA GLU A 20 -3.91 0.71 9.15
C GLU A 20 -2.93 -0.23 8.43
N GLY A 21 -3.27 -0.69 7.22
CA GLY A 21 -2.37 -1.52 6.42
C GLY A 21 -1.14 -0.77 5.95
N GLU A 22 -1.27 0.51 5.61
CA GLU A 22 -0.11 1.35 5.24
C GLU A 22 0.83 1.51 6.42
N LEU A 23 0.29 1.83 7.61
CA LEU A 23 1.07 1.99 8.84
C LEU A 23 1.78 0.69 9.22
N TYR A 24 1.09 -0.44 9.13
CA TYR A 24 1.67 -1.76 9.36
C TYR A 24 2.86 -2.01 8.42
N LEU A 25 2.68 -1.76 7.11
CA LEU A 25 3.73 -1.97 6.13
C LEU A 25 4.92 -1.01 6.33
N LEU A 26 4.68 0.27 6.60
CA LEU A 26 5.73 1.23 6.90
C LEU A 26 6.57 0.79 8.11
N LYS A 27 5.92 0.33 9.18
CA LYS A 27 6.59 -0.21 10.36
C LYS A 27 7.41 -1.45 10.02
N PHE A 28 6.84 -2.39 9.28
CA PHE A 28 7.54 -3.59 8.84
C PHE A 28 8.79 -3.24 8.01
N LEU A 29 8.69 -2.33 7.05
CA LEU A 29 9.82 -1.89 6.22
C LEU A 29 10.89 -1.20 7.08
N LYS A 30 10.49 -0.37 8.03
CA LYS A 30 11.40 0.32 8.96
C LYS A 30 12.21 -0.66 9.81
N GLU A 31 11.57 -1.72 10.29
CA GLU A 31 12.18 -2.71 11.17
C GLU A 31 13.06 -3.73 10.43
N ASN A 32 12.78 -3.99 9.15
CA ASN A 32 13.40 -5.08 8.40
C ASN A 32 14.38 -4.64 7.31
N LEU A 33 14.43 -3.34 6.96
CA LEU A 33 15.32 -2.84 5.92
C LEU A 33 16.44 -1.97 6.47
N ASP A 34 17.65 -2.19 5.95
CA ASP A 34 18.83 -1.37 6.21
C ASP A 34 18.78 -0.04 5.43
N ASP A 35 19.77 0.81 5.66
CA ASP A 35 19.89 2.15 5.06
C ASP A 35 20.21 2.16 3.56
N SER A 36 20.42 0.99 2.93
CA SER A 36 20.56 0.88 1.47
C SER A 36 19.23 1.01 0.71
N PHE A 37 18.11 1.04 1.43
CA PHE A 37 16.77 1.21 0.88
C PHE A 37 16.23 2.62 1.12
N GLU A 38 15.53 3.14 0.11
CA GLU A 38 14.76 4.38 0.20
C GLU A 38 13.27 4.03 0.12
N ILE A 39 12.49 4.54 1.06
CA ILE A 39 11.04 4.36 1.15
C ILE A 39 10.37 5.71 0.98
N TYR A 40 9.56 5.86 -0.06
CA TYR A 40 8.74 7.04 -0.27
C TYR A 40 7.29 6.71 0.09
N PHE A 41 6.69 7.52 0.97
CA PHE A 41 5.28 7.39 1.35
C PHE A 41 4.47 8.50 0.70
N ASN A 42 3.40 8.12 -0.01
CA ASN A 42 2.54 9.03 -0.76
C ASN A 42 3.31 10.03 -1.68
N PRO A 43 4.35 9.60 -2.42
CA PRO A 43 5.10 10.51 -3.28
C PRO A 43 4.25 11.01 -4.44
N PHE A 44 4.49 12.25 -4.87
CA PHE A 44 3.90 12.78 -6.10
C PHE A 44 4.76 12.39 -7.31
N LEU A 45 4.16 11.73 -8.30
CA LEU A 45 4.82 11.27 -9.53
C LEU A 45 4.03 11.67 -10.78
N ASN A 46 4.33 12.82 -11.37
CA ASN A 46 3.74 13.28 -12.65
C ASN A 46 2.19 13.20 -12.71
N GLY A 47 1.52 13.41 -11.57
CA GLY A 47 0.07 13.31 -11.46
C GLY A 47 -0.43 12.07 -10.71
N ASP A 48 0.39 11.03 -10.60
CA ASP A 48 0.12 9.86 -9.77
C ASP A 48 0.58 10.06 -8.34
N ARG A 49 -0.02 9.30 -7.43
CA ARG A 49 0.31 9.28 -6.00
C ARG A 49 0.17 7.85 -5.48
N PRO A 50 1.18 6.99 -5.68
CA PRO A 50 1.15 5.65 -5.11
C PRO A 50 1.29 5.70 -3.59
N ASP A 51 0.79 4.67 -2.91
CA ASP A 51 0.85 4.61 -1.45
C ASP A 51 2.31 4.54 -0.97
N ILE A 52 3.10 3.59 -1.48
CA ILE A 52 4.50 3.38 -1.09
C ILE A 52 5.38 3.06 -2.31
N ILE A 53 6.57 3.65 -2.36
CA ILE A 53 7.64 3.25 -3.29
C ILE A 53 8.86 2.81 -2.49
N LYS A 54 9.35 1.60 -2.76
CA LYS A 54 10.61 1.06 -2.25
C LYS A 54 11.65 1.06 -3.35
N ILE A 55 12.79 1.70 -3.12
CA ILE A 55 13.92 1.76 -4.05
C ILE A 55 15.14 1.11 -3.41
N LYS A 56 15.86 0.31 -4.20
CA LYS A 56 17.20 -0.19 -3.85
C LYS A 56 18.16 0.08 -4.99
N LYS A 57 19.18 0.89 -4.71
CA LYS A 57 20.22 1.27 -5.68
C LYS A 57 20.88 0.02 -6.27
N ASN A 58 21.00 -0.05 -7.60
CA ASN A 58 21.53 -1.18 -8.38
C ASN A 58 20.66 -2.44 -8.41
N TYR A 59 19.42 -2.41 -7.90
CA TYR A 59 18.50 -3.54 -7.95
C TYR A 59 17.19 -3.17 -8.65
N GLY A 60 16.51 -2.12 -8.19
CA GLY A 60 15.26 -1.69 -8.81
C GLY A 60 14.32 -0.93 -7.88
N ILE A 61 13.09 -0.75 -8.39
CA ILE A 61 12.00 0.01 -7.78
C ILE A 61 10.79 -0.93 -7.65
N MET A 62 10.09 -0.83 -6.52
CA MET A 62 8.83 -1.52 -6.27
C MET A 62 7.80 -0.49 -5.81
N ILE A 63 6.70 -0.39 -6.56
CA ILE A 63 5.53 0.42 -6.21
C ILE A 63 4.53 -0.51 -5.53
N ILE A 64 4.01 -0.08 -4.38
CA ILE A 64 3.09 -0.86 -3.56
C ILE A 64 1.84 -0.03 -3.34
N GLU A 65 0.71 -0.63 -3.68
CA GLU A 65 -0.64 -0.13 -3.40
C GLU A 65 -1.23 -1.00 -2.28
N VAL A 66 -1.65 -0.36 -1.20
CA VAL A 66 -2.24 -1.01 -0.03
C VAL A 66 -3.77 -0.90 -0.13
N LYS A 67 -4.47 -1.99 0.19
CA LYS A 67 -5.93 -2.01 0.23
C LYS A 67 -6.35 -2.78 1.47
N ASP A 68 -7.00 -2.08 2.41
CA ASP A 68 -7.43 -2.63 3.70
C ASP A 68 -8.73 -3.45 3.58
N TRP A 69 -8.67 -4.51 2.77
CA TRP A 69 -9.75 -5.45 2.60
C TRP A 69 -9.81 -6.43 3.76
N ASP A 70 -10.90 -6.38 4.52
CA ASP A 70 -11.28 -7.50 5.38
C ASP A 70 -11.91 -8.62 4.55
N LEU A 71 -11.10 -9.63 4.22
CA LEU A 71 -11.49 -10.79 3.41
C LEU A 71 -12.65 -11.59 4.01
N SER A 72 -12.96 -11.42 5.30
CA SER A 72 -14.11 -12.07 5.94
C SER A 72 -15.45 -11.63 5.33
N HIS A 73 -15.51 -10.42 4.75
CA HIS A 73 -16.71 -9.89 4.09
C HIS A 73 -16.91 -10.39 2.66
N TYR A 74 -15.97 -11.16 2.11
CA TYR A 74 -15.96 -11.51 0.69
C TYR A 74 -15.84 -13.02 0.44
N TYR A 75 -16.28 -13.44 -0.74
CA TYR A 75 -16.01 -14.76 -1.28
C TYR A 75 -15.76 -14.68 -2.79
N LEU A 76 -15.21 -15.76 -3.36
CA LEU A 76 -15.07 -15.92 -4.81
C LEU A 76 -16.24 -16.74 -5.35
N ASP A 77 -16.91 -16.23 -6.38
CA ASP A 77 -17.91 -17.01 -7.11
C ASP A 77 -17.27 -18.14 -7.94
N GLU A 78 -18.12 -18.93 -8.62
CA GLU A 78 -17.68 -20.02 -9.50
C GLU A 78 -16.77 -19.56 -10.64
N LYS A 79 -16.81 -18.27 -10.99
CA LYS A 79 -15.98 -17.62 -12.02
C LYS A 79 -14.76 -16.92 -11.43
N ARG A 80 -14.48 -17.12 -10.14
CA ARG A 80 -13.38 -16.51 -9.38
C ARG A 80 -13.45 -14.98 -9.36
N LYS A 81 -14.66 -14.41 -9.35
CA LYS A 81 -14.90 -12.99 -9.12
C LYS A 81 -15.26 -12.74 -7.66
N TRP A 82 -14.77 -11.62 -7.13
CA TRP A 82 -15.05 -11.20 -5.76
C TRP A 82 -16.53 -10.80 -5.62
N ARG A 83 -17.14 -11.24 -4.51
CA ARG A 83 -18.54 -10.98 -4.14
C ARG A 83 -18.62 -10.56 -2.68
N LEU A 84 -19.48 -9.61 -2.37
CA LEU A 84 -19.81 -9.25 -0.99
C LEU A 84 -20.74 -10.30 -0.38
N LYS A 85 -20.41 -10.83 0.79
CA LYS A 85 -21.26 -11.79 1.52
C LYS A 85 -22.61 -11.19 1.96
N GLN A 86 -22.65 -9.88 2.17
CA GLN A 86 -23.85 -9.20 2.68
C GLN A 86 -25.01 -9.20 1.68
N ASN A 87 -24.73 -9.06 0.38
CA ASN A 87 -25.76 -8.81 -0.64
C ASN A 87 -25.39 -9.32 -2.04
N ASP A 88 -24.35 -10.13 -2.17
CA ASP A 88 -23.86 -10.65 -3.45
C ASP A 88 -23.52 -9.57 -4.49
N ALA A 89 -23.20 -8.35 -4.08
CA ALA A 89 -22.75 -7.32 -5.01
C ALA A 89 -21.35 -7.64 -5.56
N TYR A 90 -21.03 -7.12 -6.74
CA TYR A 90 -19.70 -7.18 -7.36
C TYR A 90 -18.90 -5.92 -6.98
N PRO A 91 -18.04 -5.96 -5.96
CA PRO A 91 -17.08 -4.88 -5.71
C PRO A 91 -16.00 -4.88 -6.81
N LYS A 92 -15.38 -3.72 -7.05
CA LYS A 92 -14.09 -3.70 -7.76
C LYS A 92 -13.05 -4.40 -6.89
N SER A 93 -12.35 -5.41 -7.40
CA SER A 93 -11.30 -6.09 -6.63
C SER A 93 -10.14 -5.16 -6.29
N PRO A 94 -9.26 -5.50 -5.32
CA PRO A 94 -8.06 -4.71 -5.05
C PRO A 94 -7.22 -4.45 -6.31
N ILE A 95 -7.16 -5.44 -7.22
CA ILE A 95 -6.42 -5.34 -8.48
C ILE A 95 -7.14 -4.38 -9.45
N ASP A 96 -8.46 -4.49 -9.58
CA ASP A 96 -9.28 -3.62 -10.46
C ASP A 96 -9.36 -2.17 -9.94
N GLN A 97 -9.04 -1.92 -8.67
CA GLN A 97 -8.96 -0.58 -8.11
C GLN A 97 -7.68 0.15 -8.51
N VAL A 98 -6.62 -0.61 -8.83
CA VAL A 98 -5.30 -0.07 -9.22
C VAL A 98 -5.22 0.13 -10.74
N LEU A 99 -5.77 -0.81 -11.51
CA LEU A 99 -5.82 -0.71 -12.97
C LEU A 99 -6.96 0.25 -13.38
N ARG A 100 -6.61 1.47 -13.77
CA ARG A 100 -7.56 2.43 -14.38
C ARG A 100 -7.86 2.08 -15.82
#